data_AF-A0A829Q599-F1
#
_entry.id   AF-A0A829Q599-F1
#
_cell.length_a   1.000
_cell.length_b   1.000
_cell.length_c   1.000
_cell.angle_alpha   90.00
_cell.angle_beta   90.00
_cell.angle_gamma   90.00
#
_symmetry.space_group_name_H-M   'P 1'
#
loop_
_entity.id
_entity.type
_entity.pdbx_description
1 polymer ?
#
loop_
_entity_poly.entity_id
_entity_poly.type
_entity_poly.pdbx_seq_one_letter_code
_entity_poly.pdbx_strand_id
1 'polypeptide(L)'
;MTAQTAEAARRHVLDTTKDLTLAVVTAAAVSVVALTAIARVEWPAFGSSNQLHALTTVGQFGAIAGLVLAGVLWRRGHRAVSKWLSLLFLATFTVVTVGMPLGATKLYLFGISVDQQFRTEYLTRFTDSPALHDMTYPDMPPFYPAGWFWIGGRLAALTGTSGWEMYKPWAITSLAIAVCAAFILWNRMIRFEYALIVSTATAAVTLAYASTEPYGAIVTVLLPPVLVLGYSALRADRGAGWGPSWGRACSWASRHCSTHCSPRSARSPSPSPPQWSRWAASGRTVGGRASKSPCCAGSPSPQSLLSSPWSSGARISSPSPTLLWRRRPRHSTICPTRVPSCPSRCCNPPCWAVCV
;
A
#
# COMPACT_ATOMS: atom_id res chain seq x y z
N MET A 1 -8.28 -17.44 -33.66
CA MET A 1 -9.12 -17.10 -32.49
C MET A 1 -10.57 -17.50 -32.81
N THR A 2 -11.16 -18.44 -32.07
CA THR A 2 -12.54 -18.90 -32.35
C THR A 2 -13.57 -17.93 -31.75
N ALA A 3 -14.77 -17.86 -32.31
CA ALA A 3 -15.85 -16.99 -31.81
C ALA A 3 -16.11 -17.19 -30.30
N GLN A 4 -16.02 -18.43 -29.81
CA GLN A 4 -16.15 -18.76 -28.38
C GLN A 4 -15.04 -18.17 -27.51
N THR A 5 -13.79 -18.13 -28.00
CA THR A 5 -12.67 -17.49 -27.27
C THR A 5 -12.82 -15.97 -27.21
N ALA A 6 -13.33 -15.35 -28.27
CA ALA A 6 -13.61 -13.91 -28.31
C ALA A 6 -14.73 -13.54 -27.33
N GLU A 7 -15.79 -14.34 -27.26
CA GLU A 7 -16.92 -14.13 -26.34
C GLU A 7 -16.52 -14.31 -24.87
N ALA A 8 -15.70 -15.32 -24.56
CA ALA A 8 -15.16 -15.52 -23.21
C ALA A 8 -14.25 -14.36 -22.78
N ALA A 9 -13.39 -13.87 -23.67
CA ALA A 9 -12.54 -12.71 -23.40
C ALA A 9 -13.38 -11.44 -23.15
N ARG A 10 -14.40 -11.20 -23.99
CA ARG A 10 -15.33 -10.07 -23.84
C ARG A 10 -16.05 -10.12 -22.49
N ARG A 11 -16.56 -11.29 -22.07
CA ARG A 11 -17.19 -11.46 -20.75
C ARG A 11 -16.23 -11.13 -19.61
N HIS A 12 -14.99 -11.61 -19.69
CA HIS A 12 -13.99 -11.33 -18.66
C HIS A 12 -13.66 -9.85 -18.53
N VAL A 13 -13.51 -9.14 -19.66
CA VAL A 13 -13.29 -7.68 -19.68
C VAL A 13 -14.48 -6.97 -19.06
N LEU A 14 -15.70 -7.28 -19.49
CA LEU A 14 -16.92 -6.68 -18.96
C LEU A 14 -17.06 -6.88 -17.45
N ASP A 15 -16.78 -8.07 -16.95
CA ASP A 15 -16.87 -8.34 -15.52
C ASP A 15 -15.79 -7.60 -14.72
N THR A 16 -14.59 -7.43 -15.29
CA THR A 16 -13.53 -6.64 -14.64
C THR A 16 -13.90 -5.16 -14.62
N THR A 17 -14.44 -4.64 -15.72
CA THR A 17 -14.95 -3.27 -15.80
C THR A 17 -16.06 -3.04 -14.78
N LYS A 18 -17.03 -3.96 -14.65
CA LYS A 18 -18.09 -3.88 -13.63
C LYS A 18 -17.51 -3.83 -12.21
N ASP A 19 -16.57 -4.71 -11.89
CA ASP A 19 -15.93 -4.76 -10.57
C ASP A 19 -15.14 -3.46 -10.28
N LEU A 20 -14.47 -2.88 -11.28
CA LEU A 20 -13.77 -1.59 -11.15
C LEU A 20 -14.76 -0.42 -10.99
N THR A 21 -15.85 -0.40 -11.75
CA THR A 21 -16.93 0.59 -11.56
C THR A 21 -17.50 0.48 -10.15
N LEU A 22 -17.68 -0.73 -9.63
CA LEU A 22 -18.14 -0.97 -8.27
C LEU A 22 -17.17 -0.44 -7.22
N ALA A 23 -15.87 -0.63 -7.44
CA ALA A 23 -14.83 -0.08 -6.58
C ALA A 23 -14.89 1.46 -6.56
N VAL A 24 -15.04 2.10 -7.72
CA VAL A 24 -15.19 3.57 -7.82
C VAL A 24 -16.41 4.05 -7.06
N VAL A 25 -17.59 3.48 -7.33
CA VAL A 25 -18.85 3.89 -6.70
C VAL A 25 -18.82 3.69 -5.19
N THR A 26 -18.34 2.53 -4.73
CA THR A 26 -18.27 2.22 -3.29
C THR A 26 -17.31 3.15 -2.57
N ALA A 27 -16.09 3.34 -3.10
CA ALA A 27 -15.10 4.22 -2.49
C ALA A 27 -15.55 5.68 -2.47
N ALA A 28 -16.17 6.16 -3.56
CA ALA A 28 -16.75 7.50 -3.61
C ALA A 28 -17.88 7.68 -2.60
N ALA A 29 -18.84 6.74 -2.53
CA ALA A 29 -19.95 6.80 -1.58
C ALA A 29 -19.47 6.79 -0.12
N VAL A 30 -18.54 5.91 0.22
CA VAL A 30 -17.94 5.85 1.56
C VAL A 30 -17.21 7.15 1.88
N SER A 31 -16.42 7.68 0.95
CA SER A 31 -15.69 8.93 1.14
C SER A 31 -16.63 10.12 1.35
N VAL A 32 -17.69 10.25 0.54
CA VAL A 32 -18.69 11.31 0.68
C VAL A 32 -19.39 11.22 2.03
N VAL A 33 -19.90 10.05 2.41
CA VAL A 33 -20.62 9.86 3.68
C VAL A 33 -19.70 10.14 4.86
N ALA A 34 -18.52 9.54 4.89
CA ALA A 34 -17.59 9.70 6.00
C ALA A 34 -17.06 11.13 6.11
N LEU A 35 -16.60 11.76 5.01
CA LEU A 35 -16.08 13.12 5.05
C LEU A 35 -17.17 14.14 5.41
N THR A 36 -18.41 13.92 4.96
CA THR A 36 -19.54 14.75 5.37
C THR A 36 -19.82 14.59 6.86
N ALA A 37 -19.83 13.36 7.38
CA ALA A 37 -20.03 13.09 8.81
C ALA A 37 -18.92 13.73 9.67
N ILE A 38 -17.66 13.61 9.24
CA ILE A 38 -16.51 14.24 9.89
C ILE A 38 -16.69 15.76 9.91
N ALA A 39 -17.10 16.36 8.79
CA ALA A 39 -17.28 17.81 8.69
C ALA A 39 -18.47 18.36 9.52
N ARG A 40 -19.35 17.51 10.07
CA ARG A 40 -20.45 17.95 10.95
C ARG A 40 -20.02 18.25 12.39
N VAL A 41 -18.80 17.88 12.77
CA VAL A 41 -18.29 18.02 14.14
C VAL A 41 -17.13 18.99 14.14
N GLU A 42 -17.11 19.89 15.12
CA GLU A 42 -15.99 20.80 15.37
C GLU A 42 -14.88 20.03 16.10
N TRP A 43 -13.87 19.61 15.35
CA TRP A 43 -12.76 18.83 15.91
C TRP A 43 -11.65 19.73 16.44
N PRO A 44 -11.03 19.39 17.59
CA PRO A 44 -9.79 20.03 18.02
C PRO A 44 -8.62 19.67 17.08
N ALA A 45 -7.55 20.47 17.09
CA ALA A 45 -6.36 20.19 16.29
C ALA A 45 -5.78 18.79 16.57
N PHE A 46 -5.45 18.05 15.51
CA PHE A 46 -5.01 16.65 15.60
C PHE A 46 -3.77 16.47 16.50
N GLY A 47 -2.74 17.29 16.32
CA GLY A 47 -1.46 17.14 17.04
C GLY A 47 -1.55 17.29 18.56
N SER A 48 -2.64 17.85 19.09
CA SER A 48 -2.87 18.01 20.53
C SER A 48 -4.11 17.26 21.04
N SER A 49 -4.77 16.47 20.19
CA SER A 49 -6.05 15.84 20.50
C SER A 49 -5.97 14.33 20.64
N ASN A 50 -6.00 13.86 21.89
CA ASN A 50 -6.17 12.43 22.18
C ASN A 50 -7.48 11.87 21.62
N GLN A 51 -8.53 12.69 21.45
CA GLN A 51 -9.81 12.26 20.90
C GLN A 51 -9.68 11.87 19.44
N LEU A 52 -9.05 12.71 18.61
CA LEU A 52 -8.86 12.38 17.19
C LEU A 52 -7.88 11.23 17.01
N HIS A 53 -6.83 11.14 17.84
CA HIS A 53 -5.95 9.97 17.84
C HIS A 53 -6.71 8.68 18.15
N ALA A 54 -7.56 8.69 19.18
CA ALA A 54 -8.38 7.54 19.56
C ALA A 54 -9.39 7.17 18.46
N LEU A 55 -10.12 8.13 17.91
CA LEU A 55 -11.10 7.89 16.84
C LEU A 55 -10.45 7.35 15.57
N THR A 56 -9.29 7.91 15.18
CA THR A 56 -8.53 7.41 14.02
C THR A 56 -8.11 5.97 14.25
N THR A 57 -7.56 5.67 15.44
CA THR A 57 -7.08 4.33 15.79
C THR A 57 -8.24 3.33 15.82
N VAL A 58 -9.34 3.65 16.52
CA VAL A 58 -10.51 2.78 16.61
C VAL A 58 -11.11 2.53 15.22
N GLY A 59 -11.21 3.55 14.38
CA GLY A 59 -11.74 3.38 13.03
C GLY A 59 -10.81 2.55 12.13
N GLN A 60 -9.48 2.68 12.26
CA GLN A 60 -8.52 1.81 11.59
C GLN A 60 -8.66 0.35 12.03
N PHE A 61 -8.72 0.09 13.34
CA PHE A 61 -8.94 -1.25 13.88
C PHE A 61 -10.28 -1.84 13.43
N GLY A 62 -11.35 -1.04 13.46
CA GLY A 62 -12.68 -1.44 12.98
C GLY A 62 -12.66 -1.82 11.50
N ALA A 63 -11.99 -1.04 10.66
CA ALA A 63 -11.84 -1.34 9.25
C ALA A 63 -11.04 -2.63 9.02
N ILE A 64 -9.92 -2.83 9.73
CA ILE A 64 -9.13 -4.07 9.66
C ILE A 64 -9.95 -5.28 10.12
N ALA A 65 -10.70 -5.16 11.22
CA ALA A 65 -11.58 -6.22 11.70
C ALA A 65 -12.64 -6.58 10.65
N GLY A 66 -13.19 -5.58 9.96
CA GLY A 66 -14.11 -5.76 8.83
C GLY A 66 -13.48 -6.50 7.65
N LEU A 67 -12.20 -6.22 7.33
CA LEU A 67 -11.45 -6.96 6.30
C LEU A 67 -11.20 -8.41 6.71
N VAL A 68 -10.86 -8.66 7.98
CA VAL A 68 -10.74 -10.02 8.52
C VAL A 68 -12.06 -10.77 8.40
N LEU A 69 -13.19 -10.13 8.74
CA LEU A 69 -14.53 -10.68 8.56
C LEU A 69 -14.81 -11.03 7.09
N ALA A 70 -14.47 -10.15 6.15
CA ALA A 70 -14.61 -10.41 4.72
C ALA A 70 -13.85 -11.67 4.29
N GLY A 71 -12.61 -11.84 4.77
CA GLY A 71 -11.79 -13.04 4.52
C GLY A 71 -12.34 -14.31 5.18
N VAL A 72 -12.92 -14.22 6.37
CA VAL A 72 -13.59 -15.36 7.05
C VAL A 72 -14.85 -15.78 6.29
N LEU A 73 -15.70 -14.83 5.92
CA LEU A 73 -16.91 -15.09 5.13
C LEU A 73 -16.59 -15.68 3.75
N TRP A 74 -15.46 -15.30 3.17
CA TRP A 74 -15.02 -15.84 1.89
C TRP A 74 -14.72 -17.34 2.02
N ARG A 75 -14.01 -17.73 3.07
CA ARG A 75 -13.71 -19.13 3.39
C ARG A 75 -14.97 -19.94 3.73
N ARG A 76 -16.04 -19.29 4.21
CA ARG A 76 -17.36 -19.90 4.45
C ARG A 76 -18.25 -19.96 3.20
N GLY A 77 -17.78 -19.50 2.05
CA GLY A 77 -18.50 -19.58 0.77
C GLY A 77 -19.33 -18.34 0.41
N HIS A 78 -19.37 -17.30 1.24
CA HIS A 78 -20.15 -16.08 0.99
C HIS A 78 -19.42 -15.09 0.07
N ARG A 79 -19.08 -15.54 -1.15
CA ARG A 79 -18.18 -14.82 -2.07
C ARG A 79 -18.63 -13.40 -2.42
N ALA A 80 -19.91 -13.20 -2.71
CA ALA A 80 -20.44 -11.89 -3.09
C ALA A 80 -20.33 -10.89 -1.93
N VAL A 81 -20.77 -11.30 -0.73
CA VAL A 81 -20.72 -10.48 0.48
C VAL A 81 -19.28 -10.11 0.82
N SER A 82 -18.36 -11.07 0.75
CA SER A 82 -16.94 -10.82 1.01
C SER A 82 -16.33 -9.79 0.07
N LYS A 83 -16.64 -9.82 -1.23
CA LYS A 83 -16.15 -8.80 -2.18
C LYS A 83 -16.64 -7.40 -1.81
N TRP A 84 -17.93 -7.27 -1.48
CA TRP A 84 -18.53 -6.00 -1.06
C TRP A 84 -17.92 -5.47 0.23
N LEU A 85 -17.78 -6.33 1.25
CA LEU A 85 -17.15 -5.96 2.51
C LEU A 85 -15.69 -5.56 2.32
N SER A 86 -14.93 -6.24 1.45
CA SER A 86 -13.56 -5.85 1.14
C SER A 86 -13.49 -4.44 0.55
N LEU A 87 -14.35 -4.10 -0.42
CA LEU A 87 -14.40 -2.75 -0.99
C LEU A 87 -14.79 -1.70 0.05
N LEU A 88 -15.85 -1.98 0.83
CA LEU A 88 -16.34 -1.10 1.89
C LEU A 88 -15.24 -0.80 2.92
N PHE A 89 -14.60 -1.85 3.47
CA PHE A 89 -13.63 -1.69 4.53
C PHE A 89 -12.25 -1.22 4.06
N LEU A 90 -11.83 -1.50 2.82
CA LEU A 90 -10.64 -0.88 2.24
C LEU A 90 -10.85 0.62 2.06
N ALA A 91 -11.99 1.04 1.50
CA ALA A 91 -12.33 2.46 1.39
C ALA A 91 -12.41 3.12 2.78
N THR A 92 -13.06 2.46 3.74
CA THR A 92 -13.20 2.97 5.12
C THR A 92 -11.84 3.11 5.77
N PHE A 93 -10.95 2.11 5.64
CA PHE A 93 -9.59 2.16 6.16
C PHE A 93 -8.83 3.37 5.60
N THR A 94 -8.89 3.60 4.29
CA THR A 94 -8.25 4.75 3.65
C THR A 94 -8.81 6.08 4.14
N VAL A 95 -10.14 6.23 4.13
CA VAL A 95 -10.80 7.48 4.51
C VAL A 95 -10.60 7.80 5.98
N VAL A 96 -10.69 6.83 6.88
CA VAL A 96 -10.45 7.07 8.32
C VAL A 96 -8.99 7.43 8.56
N THR A 97 -8.05 6.72 7.92
CA THR A 97 -6.60 6.92 8.15
C THR A 97 -6.13 8.33 7.83
N VAL A 98 -6.71 8.97 6.81
CA VAL A 98 -6.32 10.32 6.38
C VAL A 98 -7.36 11.37 6.75
N GLY A 99 -8.65 11.06 6.60
CA GLY A 99 -9.76 11.98 6.78
C GLY A 99 -10.06 12.32 8.24
N MET A 100 -9.99 11.36 9.18
CA MET A 100 -10.20 11.71 10.59
C MET A 100 -9.12 12.65 11.13
N PRO A 101 -7.80 12.40 10.90
CA PRO A 101 -6.77 13.34 11.31
C PRO A 101 -6.93 14.74 10.73
N LEU A 102 -7.50 14.86 9.53
CA LEU A 102 -7.78 16.12 8.86
C LEU A 102 -9.17 16.70 9.18
N GLY A 103 -9.85 16.19 10.22
CA GLY A 103 -11.19 16.64 10.58
C GLY A 103 -11.27 18.11 10.99
N ALA A 104 -10.21 18.65 11.59
CA ALA A 104 -10.14 20.02 12.10
C ALA A 104 -9.74 21.09 11.06
N THR A 105 -9.53 20.71 9.79
CA THR A 105 -9.06 21.63 8.75
C THR A 105 -9.72 21.32 7.40
N LYS A 106 -9.90 22.32 6.54
CA LYS A 106 -10.31 22.07 5.14
C LYS A 106 -9.13 21.68 4.25
N LEU A 107 -7.91 22.00 4.67
CA LEU A 107 -6.70 21.76 3.90
C LEU A 107 -6.25 20.31 3.98
N TYR A 108 -5.56 19.84 2.94
CA TYR A 108 -4.96 18.52 2.93
C TYR A 108 -3.67 18.47 3.77
N LEU A 109 -3.00 17.31 3.81
CA LEU A 109 -1.75 17.10 4.53
C LEU A 109 -0.73 18.21 4.23
N PHE A 110 -0.15 18.79 5.27
CA PHE A 110 0.78 19.93 5.22
C PHE A 110 0.21 21.28 4.74
N GLY A 111 -1.11 21.41 4.58
CA GLY A 111 -1.75 22.71 4.35
C GLY A 111 -1.37 23.36 3.02
N ILE A 112 -1.15 24.68 3.03
CA ILE A 112 -0.62 25.45 1.89
C ILE A 112 0.86 25.75 2.17
N SER A 113 1.67 24.71 2.13
CA SER A 113 3.13 24.83 2.29
C SER A 113 3.84 24.06 1.19
N VAL A 114 4.98 24.59 0.74
CA VAL A 114 5.86 23.96 -0.25
C VAL A 114 5.04 23.48 -1.46
N ASP A 115 5.19 22.21 -1.85
CA ASP A 115 4.51 21.57 -2.97
C ASP A 115 2.97 21.62 -2.88
N GLN A 116 2.40 21.61 -1.67
CA GLN A 116 0.94 21.60 -1.55
C GLN A 116 0.31 22.90 -2.02
N GLN A 117 1.03 24.03 -1.92
CA GLN A 117 0.57 25.30 -2.46
C GLN A 117 0.36 25.18 -3.97
N PHE A 118 1.40 24.78 -4.69
CA PHE A 118 1.36 24.62 -6.15
C PHE A 118 0.30 23.59 -6.58
N ARG A 119 0.18 22.46 -5.87
CA ARG A 119 -0.82 21.44 -6.17
C ARG A 119 -2.26 21.94 -5.98
N THR A 120 -2.49 22.73 -4.94
CA THR A 120 -3.80 23.33 -4.66
C THR A 120 -4.14 24.42 -5.67
N GLU A 121 -3.16 25.27 -6.01
CA GLU A 121 -3.28 26.29 -7.06
C GLU A 121 -3.62 25.65 -8.41
N TYR A 122 -2.91 24.59 -8.78
CA TYR A 122 -3.13 23.92 -10.06
C TYR A 122 -4.51 23.25 -10.17
N LEU A 123 -4.98 22.59 -9.11
CA LEU A 123 -6.35 22.08 -9.09
C LEU A 123 -7.37 23.22 -9.19
N THR A 124 -7.12 24.33 -8.49
CA THR A 124 -8.00 25.50 -8.47
C THR A 124 -8.11 26.13 -9.85
N ARG A 125 -7.02 26.26 -10.60
CA ARG A 125 -7.05 26.74 -11.99
C ARG A 125 -8.09 25.98 -12.85
N PHE A 126 -8.19 24.66 -12.66
CA PHE A 126 -9.14 23.85 -13.42
C PHE A 126 -10.61 24.06 -13.04
N THR A 127 -10.92 24.80 -11.97
CA THR A 127 -12.29 25.26 -11.71
C THR A 127 -12.72 26.29 -12.74
N ASP A 128 -11.80 27.19 -13.10
CA ASP A 128 -12.05 28.33 -13.97
C ASP A 128 -12.05 27.92 -15.45
N SER A 129 -11.09 27.07 -15.86
CA SER A 129 -10.96 26.64 -17.25
C SER A 129 -10.50 25.17 -17.37
N PRO A 130 -11.06 24.38 -18.31
CA PRO A 130 -10.56 23.03 -18.60
C PRO A 130 -9.24 23.01 -19.39
N ALA A 131 -8.70 24.16 -19.79
CA ALA A 131 -7.53 24.25 -20.66
C ALA A 131 -6.23 23.85 -19.93
N LEU A 132 -5.39 23.08 -20.62
CA LEU A 132 -4.14 22.51 -20.09
C LEU A 132 -2.99 23.53 -20.14
N HIS A 133 -2.99 24.51 -19.23
CA HIS A 133 -1.81 25.35 -19.02
C HIS A 133 -1.32 25.28 -17.58
N ASP A 134 -0.09 25.78 -17.37
CA ASP A 134 0.54 25.82 -16.06
C ASP A 134 -0.26 26.60 -15.01
N MET A 135 -0.16 26.22 -13.74
CA MET A 135 -0.90 26.86 -12.65
C MET A 135 -0.65 28.37 -12.55
N THR A 136 0.58 28.82 -12.82
CA THR A 136 1.01 30.21 -12.61
C THR A 136 1.22 30.95 -13.93
N TYR A 137 1.76 30.29 -14.95
CA TYR A 137 2.10 30.92 -16.24
C TYR A 137 1.14 30.49 -17.36
N PRO A 138 0.22 31.37 -17.83
CA PRO A 138 -0.79 31.01 -18.83
C PRO A 138 -0.22 30.49 -20.15
N ASP A 139 0.96 30.96 -20.54
CA ASP A 139 1.56 30.63 -21.83
C ASP A 139 2.54 29.46 -21.77
N MET A 140 2.60 28.74 -20.64
CA MET A 140 3.48 27.59 -20.47
C MET A 140 2.70 26.27 -20.35
N PRO A 141 3.28 25.15 -20.83
CA PRO A 141 2.73 23.83 -20.56
C PRO A 141 2.80 23.52 -19.06
N PRO A 142 1.90 22.67 -18.55
CA PRO A 142 1.85 22.42 -17.11
C PRO A 142 3.08 21.69 -16.57
N PHE A 143 3.57 22.14 -15.41
CA PHE A 143 4.64 21.46 -14.69
C PHE A 143 4.22 20.07 -14.16
N TYR A 144 3.00 19.95 -13.63
CA TYR A 144 2.48 18.69 -13.07
C TYR A 144 1.67 17.86 -14.09
N PRO A 145 1.61 16.51 -13.93
CA PRO A 145 0.73 15.65 -14.73
C PRO A 145 -0.74 16.07 -14.60
N ALA A 146 -1.31 16.65 -15.65
CA ALA A 146 -2.59 17.36 -15.59
C ALA A 146 -3.79 16.49 -15.21
N GLY A 147 -3.81 15.21 -15.57
CA GLY A 147 -5.03 14.38 -15.53
C GLY A 147 -5.73 14.33 -14.17
N TRP A 148 -4.97 14.14 -13.09
CA TRP A 148 -5.54 14.05 -11.73
C TRP A 148 -6.10 15.41 -11.25
N PHE A 149 -5.37 16.49 -11.52
CA PHE A 149 -5.78 17.86 -11.16
C PHE A 149 -6.98 18.32 -11.98
N TRP A 150 -7.01 17.98 -13.27
CA TRP A 150 -8.09 18.31 -14.19
C TRP A 150 -9.41 17.70 -13.70
N ILE A 151 -9.43 16.41 -13.36
CA ILE A 151 -10.65 15.75 -12.85
C ILE A 151 -11.09 16.42 -11.55
N GLY A 152 -10.18 16.66 -10.61
CA GLY A 152 -10.49 17.30 -9.33
C GLY A 152 -11.05 18.71 -9.49
N GLY A 153 -10.44 19.55 -10.32
CA GLY A 153 -10.91 20.91 -10.57
C GLY A 153 -12.22 20.95 -11.35
N ARG A 154 -12.43 20.02 -12.30
CA ARG A 154 -13.72 19.90 -13.00
C ARG A 154 -14.84 19.41 -12.08
N LEU A 155 -14.54 18.50 -11.14
CA LEU A 155 -15.49 18.11 -10.10
C LEU A 155 -15.84 19.29 -9.21
N ALA A 156 -14.85 20.09 -8.79
CA ALA A 156 -15.09 21.30 -7.99
C ALA A 156 -16.02 22.29 -8.72
N ALA A 157 -15.78 22.54 -10.00
CA ALA A 157 -16.63 23.40 -10.81
C ALA A 157 -18.03 22.82 -11.02
N LEU A 158 -18.17 21.50 -11.18
CA LEU A 158 -19.46 20.82 -11.29
C LEU A 158 -20.29 20.96 -9.99
N THR A 159 -19.63 20.87 -8.83
CA THR A 159 -20.30 20.93 -7.52
C THR A 159 -20.40 22.34 -6.93
N GLY A 160 -19.88 23.36 -7.62
CA GLY A 160 -19.81 24.73 -7.11
C GLY A 160 -18.90 24.89 -5.90
N THR A 161 -17.99 23.93 -5.66
CA THR A 161 -17.03 23.97 -4.57
C THR A 161 -15.80 24.77 -5.01
N SER A 162 -15.25 25.62 -4.15
CA SER A 162 -13.97 26.27 -4.45
C SER A 162 -12.87 25.23 -4.62
N GLY A 163 -11.98 25.44 -5.60
CA GLY A 163 -10.93 24.45 -5.93
C GLY A 163 -10.05 24.09 -4.73
N TRP A 164 -9.65 25.10 -3.94
CA TRP A 164 -8.83 24.88 -2.75
C TRP A 164 -9.53 24.03 -1.67
N GLU A 165 -10.86 24.11 -1.54
CA GLU A 165 -11.64 23.26 -0.63
C GLU A 165 -11.84 21.85 -1.19
N MET A 166 -11.93 21.70 -2.52
CA MET A 166 -12.10 20.40 -3.16
C MET A 166 -10.84 19.53 -3.09
N TYR A 167 -9.66 20.13 -2.95
CA TYR A 167 -8.40 19.38 -2.97
C TYR A 167 -8.33 18.25 -1.93
N LYS A 168 -8.68 18.52 -0.66
CA LYS A 168 -8.70 17.50 0.42
C LYS A 168 -9.67 16.34 0.12
N PRO A 169 -10.98 16.55 -0.10
CA PRO A 169 -11.90 15.45 -0.35
C PRO A 169 -11.56 14.69 -1.64
N TRP A 170 -11.07 15.37 -2.69
CA TRP A 170 -10.61 14.71 -3.91
C TRP A 170 -9.39 13.81 -3.68
N ALA A 171 -8.39 14.28 -2.93
CA ALA A 171 -7.22 13.49 -2.54
C ALA A 171 -7.60 12.23 -1.78
N ILE A 172 -8.42 12.34 -0.74
CA ILE A 172 -8.83 11.19 0.07
C ILE A 172 -9.67 10.20 -0.76
N THR A 173 -10.62 10.71 -1.54
CA THR A 173 -11.52 9.88 -2.34
C THR A 173 -10.77 9.13 -3.44
N SER A 174 -9.88 9.82 -4.16
CA SER A 174 -9.11 9.20 -5.24
C SER A 174 -8.08 8.17 -4.72
N LEU A 175 -7.50 8.36 -3.53
CA LEU A 175 -6.72 7.34 -2.84
C LEU A 175 -7.56 6.11 -2.50
N ALA A 176 -8.76 6.29 -1.94
CA ALA A 176 -9.66 5.18 -1.61
C ALA A 176 -10.08 4.38 -2.86
N ILE A 177 -10.37 5.08 -3.96
CA ILE A 177 -10.66 4.47 -5.27
C ILE A 177 -9.46 3.64 -5.74
N ALA A 178 -8.25 4.18 -5.71
CA ALA A 178 -7.05 3.50 -6.16
C ALA A 178 -6.75 2.23 -5.36
N VAL A 179 -6.90 2.28 -4.03
CA VAL A 179 -6.75 1.11 -3.15
C VAL A 179 -7.78 0.03 -3.50
N CYS A 180 -9.05 0.40 -3.68
CA CYS A 180 -10.11 -0.55 -4.05
C CYS A 180 -9.89 -1.14 -5.45
N ALA A 181 -9.45 -0.33 -6.41
CA ALA A 181 -9.12 -0.78 -7.75
C ALA A 181 -7.93 -1.74 -7.74
N ALA A 182 -6.87 -1.44 -6.99
CA ALA A 182 -5.74 -2.36 -6.81
C ALA A 182 -6.18 -3.72 -6.24
N PHE A 183 -7.10 -3.72 -5.28
CA PHE A 183 -7.69 -4.97 -4.79
C PHE A 183 -8.41 -5.77 -5.87
N ILE A 184 -9.23 -5.12 -6.69
CA ILE A 184 -9.90 -5.80 -7.82
C ILE A 184 -8.88 -6.40 -8.77
N LEU A 185 -7.82 -5.65 -9.13
CA LEU A 185 -6.78 -6.15 -10.04
C LEU A 185 -6.01 -7.33 -9.43
N TRP A 186 -5.62 -7.26 -8.16
CA TRP A 186 -4.99 -8.38 -7.47
C TRP A 186 -5.90 -9.61 -7.41
N ASN A 187 -7.17 -9.42 -7.06
CA ASN A 187 -8.14 -10.52 -6.96
C ASN A 187 -8.44 -11.20 -8.31
N ARG A 188 -8.07 -10.58 -9.43
CA ARG A 188 -8.11 -11.20 -10.76
C ARG A 188 -6.89 -12.09 -11.05
N MET A 189 -5.77 -11.87 -10.36
CA MET A 189 -4.50 -12.57 -10.61
C MET A 189 -4.18 -13.62 -9.55
N ILE A 190 -4.53 -13.36 -8.29
CA ILE A 190 -4.21 -14.21 -7.14
C ILE A 190 -5.44 -14.53 -6.32
N ARG A 191 -5.31 -15.49 -5.40
CA ARG A 191 -6.41 -15.89 -4.51
C ARG A 191 -6.91 -14.69 -3.70
N PHE A 192 -8.22 -14.64 -3.47
CA PHE A 192 -8.89 -13.56 -2.74
C PHE A 192 -8.22 -13.21 -1.41
N GLU A 193 -7.83 -14.21 -0.63
CA GLU A 193 -7.22 -13.98 0.68
C GLU A 193 -5.86 -13.26 0.55
N TYR A 194 -5.06 -13.64 -0.45
CA TYR A 194 -3.79 -12.96 -0.72
C TYR A 194 -4.00 -11.58 -1.33
N ALA A 195 -4.97 -11.42 -2.24
CA ALA A 195 -5.32 -10.12 -2.78
C ALA A 195 -5.75 -9.15 -1.67
N LEU A 196 -6.54 -9.63 -0.70
CA LEU A 196 -6.97 -8.84 0.44
C LEU A 196 -5.79 -8.43 1.33
N ILE A 197 -4.89 -9.37 1.65
CA ILE A 197 -3.70 -9.09 2.47
C ILE A 197 -2.76 -8.09 1.77
N VAL A 198 -2.40 -8.36 0.52
CA VAL A 198 -1.49 -7.49 -0.26
C VAL A 198 -2.09 -6.09 -0.40
N SER A 199 -3.37 -5.98 -0.75
CA SER A 199 -4.02 -4.67 -0.92
C SER A 199 -4.09 -3.89 0.39
N THR A 200 -4.38 -4.57 1.51
CA THR A 200 -4.42 -3.93 2.84
C THR A 200 -3.03 -3.45 3.25
N ALA A 201 -2.00 -4.28 3.06
CA ALA A 201 -0.62 -3.93 3.38
C ALA A 201 -0.11 -2.77 2.51
N THR A 202 -0.32 -2.84 1.19
CA THR A 202 0.07 -1.77 0.26
C THR A 202 -0.70 -0.48 0.54
N ALA A 203 -1.99 -0.56 0.90
CA ALA A 203 -2.76 0.61 1.32
C ALA A 203 -2.13 1.25 2.57
N ALA A 204 -1.85 0.48 3.61
CA ALA A 204 -1.24 1.00 4.84
C ALA A 204 0.12 1.68 4.57
N VAL A 205 1.00 1.05 3.79
CA VAL A 205 2.31 1.61 3.44
C VAL A 205 2.16 2.88 2.60
N THR A 206 1.27 2.87 1.60
CA THR A 206 1.04 4.05 0.76
C THR A 206 0.53 5.23 1.59
N LEU A 207 -0.42 4.97 2.48
CA LEU A 207 -0.99 6.03 3.32
C LEU A 207 0.04 6.59 4.30
N ALA A 208 0.96 5.75 4.78
CA ALA A 208 2.02 6.17 5.68
C ALA A 208 3.10 7.03 4.99
N TYR A 209 3.47 6.71 3.75
CA TYR A 209 4.68 7.29 3.12
C TYR A 209 4.44 8.13 1.87
N ALA A 210 3.33 7.91 1.16
CA ALA A 210 3.07 8.55 -0.14
C ALA A 210 1.81 9.44 -0.14
N SER A 211 0.96 9.38 0.90
CA SER A 211 -0.32 10.10 0.94
C SER A 211 -0.19 11.62 0.78
N THR A 212 0.97 12.18 1.09
CA THR A 212 1.28 13.60 0.95
C THR A 212 1.28 14.04 -0.52
N GLU A 213 1.50 13.12 -1.45
CA GLU A 213 1.41 13.32 -2.89
C GLU A 213 0.36 12.38 -3.51
N PRO A 214 -0.93 12.75 -3.46
CA PRO A 214 -2.03 11.81 -3.76
C PRO A 214 -2.00 11.28 -5.21
N TYR A 215 -1.67 12.13 -6.19
CA TYR A 215 -1.57 11.68 -7.59
C TYR A 215 -0.43 10.67 -7.79
N GLY A 216 0.72 10.88 -7.14
CA GLY A 216 1.85 9.94 -7.16
C GLY A 216 1.51 8.64 -6.43
N ALA A 217 0.87 8.75 -5.26
CA ALA A 217 0.41 7.60 -4.46
C ALA A 217 -0.58 6.70 -5.20
N ILE A 218 -1.47 7.27 -6.01
CA ILE A 218 -2.39 6.50 -6.86
C ILE A 218 -1.60 5.66 -7.87
N VAL A 219 -0.58 6.25 -8.49
CA VAL A 219 0.30 5.53 -9.43
C VAL A 219 1.04 4.42 -8.67
N THR A 220 1.64 4.69 -7.52
CA THR A 220 2.42 3.68 -6.79
C THR A 220 1.59 2.49 -6.30
N VAL A 221 0.33 2.70 -5.92
CA VAL A 221 -0.58 1.61 -5.52
C VAL A 221 -1.02 0.74 -6.70
N LEU A 222 -1.29 1.37 -7.85
CA LEU A 222 -1.78 0.68 -9.04
C LEU A 222 -0.66 0.06 -9.89
N LEU A 223 0.56 0.59 -9.81
CA LEU A 223 1.67 0.18 -10.64
C LEU A 223 2.01 -1.32 -10.49
N PRO A 224 2.13 -1.90 -9.28
CA PRO A 224 2.44 -3.32 -9.15
C PRO A 224 1.45 -4.26 -9.86
N PRO A 225 0.13 -4.19 -9.62
CA PRO A 225 -0.79 -5.09 -10.33
C PRO A 225 -0.86 -4.80 -11.83
N VAL A 226 -0.75 -3.54 -12.26
CA VAL A 226 -0.74 -3.18 -13.69
C VAL A 226 0.51 -3.73 -14.40
N LEU A 227 1.68 -3.66 -13.77
CA LEU A 227 2.92 -4.19 -14.34
C LEU A 227 2.87 -5.72 -14.46
N VAL A 228 2.33 -6.43 -13.46
CA VAL A 228 2.16 -7.89 -13.54
C VAL A 228 1.21 -8.26 -14.69
N LEU A 229 0.10 -7.55 -14.83
CA LEU A 229 -0.84 -7.74 -15.96
C LEU A 229 -0.17 -7.44 -17.30
N GLY A 230 0.51 -6.29 -17.45
CA GLY A 230 1.19 -5.91 -18.68
C GLY A 230 2.30 -6.90 -19.06
N TYR A 231 3.08 -7.34 -18.09
CA TYR A 231 4.11 -8.36 -18.30
C TYR A 231 3.53 -9.70 -18.75
N SER A 232 2.41 -10.13 -18.15
CA SER A 232 1.71 -11.35 -18.54
C SER A 232 1.16 -11.26 -19.97
N ALA A 233 0.66 -10.09 -20.38
CA ALA A 233 0.21 -9.83 -21.74
C ALA A 233 1.37 -9.88 -22.75
N LEU A 234 2.49 -9.23 -22.45
CA LEU A 234 3.67 -9.23 -23.33
C LEU A 234 4.35 -10.61 -23.46
N ARG A 235 4.21 -11.48 -22.46
CA ARG A 235 4.71 -12.86 -22.53
C ARG A 235 3.77 -13.78 -23.31
N ALA A 236 2.49 -13.45 -23.42
CA ALA A 236 1.54 -14.26 -24.18
C ALA A 236 1.93 -14.35 -25.67
N ASP A 237 2.59 -13.32 -26.22
CA ASP A 237 2.94 -13.23 -27.65
C ASP A 237 4.25 -13.95 -28.05
N ARG A 238 5.08 -14.43 -27.11
CA ARG A 238 6.38 -15.06 -27.45
C ARG A 238 6.37 -16.60 -27.53
N GLY A 239 5.20 -17.23 -27.50
CA GLY A 239 5.12 -18.71 -27.51
C GLY A 239 3.88 -19.32 -28.15
N ALA A 240 2.97 -18.53 -28.70
CA ALA A 240 1.84 -19.02 -29.48
C ALA A 240 1.30 -17.86 -30.33
N GLY A 241 1.23 -18.04 -31.65
CA GLY A 241 0.44 -17.12 -32.48
C GLY A 241 -0.97 -17.00 -31.91
N TRP A 242 -1.36 -15.78 -31.53
CA TRP A 242 -2.72 -15.34 -31.15
C TRP A 242 -3.69 -16.46 -30.73
N GLY A 243 -3.37 -17.09 -29.60
CA GLY A 243 -4.17 -18.13 -28.94
C GLY A 243 -4.18 -17.88 -27.44
N PRO A 244 -5.32 -17.50 -26.82
CA PRO A 244 -5.33 -17.07 -25.42
C PRO A 244 -5.09 -18.26 -24.49
N SER A 245 -3.91 -18.36 -23.89
CA SER A 245 -3.61 -19.36 -22.87
C SER A 245 -3.63 -18.78 -21.46
N TRP A 246 -4.82 -18.40 -21.00
CA TRP A 246 -5.08 -18.17 -19.57
C TRP A 246 -5.42 -19.48 -18.83
N GLY A 247 -5.65 -20.58 -19.54
CA GLY A 247 -5.87 -21.91 -18.94
C GLY A 247 -4.61 -22.66 -18.49
N ARG A 248 -3.40 -22.19 -18.86
CA ARG A 248 -2.15 -22.93 -18.55
C ARG A 248 -1.48 -22.53 -17.23
N ALA A 249 -1.89 -21.45 -16.58
CA ALA A 249 -1.37 -21.08 -15.26
C ALA A 249 -1.77 -22.11 -14.17
N CYS A 250 -2.91 -22.79 -14.31
CA CYS A 250 -3.30 -23.89 -13.41
C CYS A 250 -2.50 -25.19 -13.63
N SER A 251 -1.72 -25.29 -14.71
CA SER A 251 -0.99 -26.51 -15.06
C SER A 251 0.44 -26.54 -14.48
N TRP A 252 1.00 -25.41 -14.06
CA TRP A 252 2.35 -25.40 -13.50
C TRP A 252 2.37 -25.96 -12.07
N ALA A 253 1.32 -25.72 -11.28
CA ALA A 253 1.20 -26.23 -9.92
C ALA A 253 0.88 -27.74 -9.84
N SER A 254 0.35 -28.35 -10.91
CA SER A 254 -0.04 -29.77 -10.93
C SER A 254 1.06 -30.70 -11.45
N ARG A 255 2.05 -30.19 -12.21
CA ARG A 255 3.12 -31.03 -12.79
C ARG A 255 4.23 -31.45 -11.82
N HIS A 256 4.31 -30.85 -10.62
CA HIS A 256 5.28 -31.26 -9.60
C HIS A 256 4.76 -32.33 -8.62
N CYS A 257 3.49 -32.74 -8.72
CA CYS A 257 2.89 -33.71 -7.79
C CYS A 257 2.61 -35.10 -8.41
N SER A 258 3.01 -35.36 -9.66
CA SER A 258 2.60 -36.57 -10.40
C SER A 258 3.72 -37.54 -10.76
N THR A 259 4.97 -37.33 -10.32
CA THR A 259 6.09 -38.20 -10.73
C THR A 259 6.34 -39.41 -9.84
N HIS A 260 5.53 -39.69 -8.82
CA HIS A 260 5.59 -40.96 -8.08
C HIS A 260 4.19 -41.46 -7.75
N CYS A 261 3.62 -42.27 -8.66
CA CYS A 261 2.75 -43.42 -8.36
C CYS A 261 2.13 -43.94 -9.68
N SER A 262 2.73 -44.98 -10.26
CA SER A 262 2.07 -45.82 -11.27
C SER A 262 1.44 -47.03 -10.58
N PRO A 263 0.12 -47.25 -10.67
CA PRO A 263 -0.48 -48.50 -10.23
C PRO A 263 -0.42 -49.52 -11.38
N ARG A 264 0.26 -50.66 -11.16
CA ARG A 264 0.11 -51.85 -12.00
C ARG A 264 -1.21 -52.54 -11.68
N SER A 265 -1.90 -52.93 -12.74
CA SER A 265 -3.19 -53.60 -12.77
C SER A 265 -3.19 -55.01 -12.18
N ALA A 266 -4.16 -55.26 -11.30
CA ALA A 266 -5.04 -56.43 -11.16
C ALA A 266 -4.49 -57.86 -11.40
N ARG A 267 -4.55 -58.69 -10.35
CA ARG A 267 -5.24 -59.99 -10.34
C ARG A 267 -5.34 -60.53 -8.90
N SER A 268 -6.56 -60.84 -8.46
CA SER A 268 -6.86 -61.78 -7.38
C SER A 268 -7.40 -63.08 -8.00
N PRO A 269 -7.14 -64.24 -7.38
CA PRO A 269 -8.16 -64.83 -6.52
C PRO A 269 -7.60 -65.43 -5.21
N SER A 270 -8.45 -65.46 -4.17
CA SER A 270 -8.32 -66.23 -2.91
C SER A 270 -8.63 -67.73 -3.13
N PRO A 271 -8.62 -68.66 -2.14
CA PRO A 271 -8.50 -68.50 -0.68
C PRO A 271 -7.68 -69.58 0.09
N SER A 272 -7.27 -69.31 1.34
CA SER A 272 -7.37 -70.22 2.52
C SER A 272 -6.57 -69.69 3.74
N PRO A 273 -7.07 -69.85 5.00
CA PRO A 273 -6.45 -69.32 6.23
C PRO A 273 -5.59 -70.36 6.97
N PRO A 274 -4.68 -69.96 7.88
CA PRO A 274 -4.92 -70.09 9.33
C PRO A 274 -4.38 -68.88 10.15
N GLN A 275 -5.09 -68.33 11.14
CA GLN A 275 -5.27 -68.78 12.54
C GLN A 275 -4.15 -68.33 13.53
N TRP A 276 -4.61 -67.63 14.58
CA TRP A 276 -4.09 -67.47 15.96
C TRP A 276 -2.85 -66.60 16.29
N SER A 277 -3.17 -65.47 16.96
CA SER A 277 -2.75 -65.13 18.33
C SER A 277 -1.29 -64.71 18.61
N ARG A 278 -1.10 -63.49 19.15
CA ARG A 278 -0.91 -63.22 20.60
C ARG A 278 -0.37 -61.81 20.80
N TRP A 279 -1.09 -61.08 21.65
CA TRP A 279 -0.56 -59.96 22.43
C TRP A 279 0.19 -60.48 23.66
N ALA A 280 1.38 -59.93 23.90
CA ALA A 280 2.12 -59.78 25.16
C ALA A 280 3.60 -59.59 24.79
N ALA A 281 4.47 -58.89 25.50
CA ALA A 281 4.41 -57.86 26.53
C ALA A 281 5.87 -57.43 26.75
N SER A 282 6.08 -56.20 27.24
CA SER A 282 7.16 -55.79 28.16
C SER A 282 8.63 -55.69 27.70
N GLY A 283 9.34 -54.71 28.30
CA GLY A 283 10.79 -54.75 28.58
C GLY A 283 11.66 -53.87 27.66
N ARG A 284 11.83 -52.58 27.91
CA ARG A 284 12.81 -51.95 28.83
C ARG A 284 14.31 -52.22 28.47
N THR A 285 14.90 -51.23 27.79
CA THR A 285 16.22 -50.55 28.03
C THR A 285 17.58 -51.29 28.04
N VAL A 286 18.54 -50.59 27.39
CA VAL A 286 19.99 -50.40 27.68
C VAL A 286 21.04 -51.16 26.85
N GLY A 287 21.98 -50.36 26.29
CA GLY A 287 23.43 -50.68 26.13
C GLY A 287 23.81 -51.35 24.81
N GLY A 288 24.54 -50.71 23.89
CA GLY A 288 26.01 -50.48 23.95
C GLY A 288 26.74 -51.79 23.57
N ARG A 289 27.68 -51.92 22.63
CA ARG A 289 28.71 -51.09 22.00
C ARG A 289 29.16 -51.84 20.72
N ALA A 290 29.35 -51.16 19.60
CA ALA A 290 30.63 -50.70 19.04
C ALA A 290 31.42 -51.71 18.19
N SER A 291 31.70 -51.32 16.95
CA SER A 291 32.80 -51.75 16.08
C SER A 291 32.60 -51.01 14.75
N LYS A 292 33.50 -50.26 14.11
CA LYS A 292 34.91 -49.90 14.32
C LYS A 292 35.16 -48.65 13.44
N SER A 293 36.02 -47.77 13.93
CA SER A 293 36.68 -46.61 13.28
C SER A 293 37.67 -47.03 12.16
N PRO A 294 38.57 -46.20 11.58
CA PRO A 294 38.81 -44.73 11.73
C PRO A 294 39.24 -43.97 10.43
N CYS A 295 39.60 -42.68 10.63
CA CYS A 295 40.49 -41.78 9.82
C CYS A 295 39.82 -40.92 8.73
N CYS A 296 40.02 -39.60 8.57
CA CYS A 296 40.75 -38.49 9.24
C CYS A 296 40.11 -37.18 8.69
N ALA A 297 39.57 -36.27 9.50
CA ALA A 297 40.20 -35.10 10.13
C ALA A 297 40.31 -33.83 9.25
N GLY A 298 39.80 -32.69 9.77
CA GLY A 298 40.26 -31.35 9.38
C GLY A 298 39.18 -30.27 9.23
N SER A 299 38.62 -29.78 10.33
CA SER A 299 38.00 -28.44 10.41
C SER A 299 39.03 -27.41 10.93
N PRO A 300 38.91 -26.14 10.54
CA PRO A 300 38.60 -25.16 11.58
C PRO A 300 37.55 -24.12 11.15
N SER A 301 36.80 -23.66 12.16
CA SER A 301 36.02 -22.42 12.18
C SER A 301 36.91 -21.17 12.08
N PRO A 302 36.34 -20.02 11.67
CA PRO A 302 36.41 -18.88 12.57
C PRO A 302 35.10 -18.09 12.70
N GLN A 303 34.88 -17.60 13.91
CA GLN A 303 33.96 -16.52 14.26
C GLN A 303 34.60 -15.16 13.94
N SER A 304 33.73 -14.14 13.87
CA SER A 304 34.00 -12.69 13.88
C SER A 304 34.52 -12.06 12.59
N LEU A 305 33.70 -11.21 11.96
CA LEU A 305 33.90 -9.75 11.90
C LEU A 305 32.86 -9.12 10.97
N LEU A 306 31.89 -8.44 11.60
CA LEU A 306 31.12 -7.35 11.01
C LEU A 306 32.03 -6.12 10.96
N SER A 307 32.27 -5.58 9.77
CA SER A 307 32.61 -4.16 9.59
C SER A 307 32.49 -3.75 8.11
N SER A 308 31.59 -2.80 7.85
CA SER A 308 31.63 -1.91 6.68
C SER A 308 32.98 -1.19 6.58
N PRO A 309 33.44 -0.77 5.39
CA PRO A 309 33.46 0.68 5.12
C PRO A 309 33.35 1.08 3.62
N TRP A 310 33.45 2.41 3.37
CA TRP A 310 33.62 3.16 2.10
C TRP A 310 32.30 3.61 1.47
N SER A 311 31.83 4.87 1.51
CA SER A 311 32.43 6.22 1.64
C SER A 311 33.60 6.50 0.71
N SER A 312 33.27 6.85 -0.53
CA SER A 312 34.18 7.47 -1.49
C SER A 312 33.78 8.93 -1.69
N GLY A 313 34.55 9.84 -1.08
CA GLY A 313 34.49 11.25 -1.37
C GLY A 313 35.27 11.57 -2.65
N ALA A 314 34.63 12.27 -3.58
CA ALA A 314 35.32 13.03 -4.61
C ALA A 314 35.44 14.47 -4.11
N ARG A 315 36.68 14.90 -3.87
CA ARG A 315 37.07 16.25 -3.44
C ARG A 315 37.71 16.92 -4.66
N ILE A 316 37.07 17.95 -5.22
CA ILE A 316 37.71 18.89 -6.15
C ILE A 316 37.47 20.31 -5.62
N SER A 317 38.50 20.79 -4.93
CA SER A 317 38.99 22.18 -4.78
C SER A 317 38.00 23.36 -4.84
N SER A 318 37.78 23.97 -3.69
CA SER A 318 37.42 25.39 -3.54
C SER A 318 38.71 26.22 -3.35
N PRO A 319 38.87 27.40 -3.98
CA PRO A 319 39.89 28.36 -3.57
C PRO A 319 39.38 29.22 -2.41
N SER A 320 40.26 29.42 -1.43
CA SER A 320 40.09 30.23 -0.22
C SER A 320 40.45 31.72 -0.44
N PRO A 321 40.14 32.61 0.52
CA PRO A 321 39.77 34.01 0.28
C PRO A 321 40.87 35.03 0.64
N THR A 322 40.81 36.23 0.05
CA THR A 322 41.44 37.43 0.66
C THR A 322 40.95 38.77 0.07
N LEU A 323 40.83 39.76 0.98
CA LEU A 323 40.76 41.23 0.80
C LEU A 323 39.37 41.83 0.48
N LEU A 324 38.86 42.93 1.05
CA LEU A 324 39.24 43.91 2.09
C LEU A 324 37.96 44.74 2.44
N TRP A 325 37.75 45.03 3.74
CA TRP A 325 37.18 46.28 4.33
C TRP A 325 35.83 46.88 3.88
N ARG A 326 34.87 47.02 4.83
CA ARG A 326 34.67 48.26 5.62
C ARG A 326 33.57 48.17 6.72
N ARG A 327 34.00 48.51 7.94
CA ARG A 327 33.39 49.30 9.04
C ARG A 327 31.93 49.06 9.53
N ARG A 328 31.84 48.73 10.83
CA ARG A 328 30.71 48.97 11.77
C ARG A 328 30.50 50.48 12.07
N PRO A 329 29.38 50.88 12.71
CA PRO A 329 29.30 50.99 14.20
C PRO A 329 27.99 50.41 14.78
N ARG A 330 27.98 49.57 15.83
CA ARG A 330 27.88 49.83 17.30
C ARG A 330 26.80 50.85 17.74
N HIS A 331 25.77 50.36 18.44
CA HIS A 331 25.07 50.95 19.62
C HIS A 331 24.25 49.81 20.26
N SER A 332 24.67 49.23 21.39
CA SER A 332 24.41 49.59 22.81
C SER A 332 23.21 48.85 23.42
N THR A 333 23.54 47.87 24.26
CA THR A 333 23.01 47.56 25.61
C THR A 333 21.52 47.82 25.90
N ILE A 334 20.80 46.78 26.35
CA ILE A 334 19.98 46.75 27.59
C ILE A 334 19.56 45.29 27.85
N CYS A 335 20.00 44.73 28.99
CA CYS A 335 19.34 43.62 29.67
C CYS A 335 18.41 44.21 30.74
N PRO A 336 17.28 43.55 31.02
CA PRO A 336 16.91 43.39 32.42
C PRO A 336 16.46 41.97 32.80
N THR A 337 16.94 41.58 33.98
CA THR A 337 16.25 40.84 35.06
C THR A 337 15.92 39.35 34.93
N ARG A 338 16.75 38.57 35.66
CA ARG A 338 16.46 37.41 36.55
C ARG A 338 15.07 36.76 36.46
N VAL A 339 15.08 35.49 36.07
CA VAL A 339 14.02 34.49 36.34
C VAL A 339 14.48 33.62 37.53
N PRO A 340 13.62 33.26 38.51
CA PRO A 340 14.00 32.35 39.58
C PRO A 340 14.01 30.89 39.10
N SER A 341 15.09 30.21 39.48
CA SER A 341 15.26 28.76 39.70
C SER A 341 14.04 27.84 39.50
N CYS A 342 14.15 26.94 38.52
CA CYS A 342 13.31 25.75 38.35
C CYS A 342 14.08 24.52 38.89
N PRO A 343 13.49 23.69 39.77
CA PRO A 343 14.12 22.46 40.22
C PRO A 343 14.01 21.37 39.15
N SER A 344 15.08 20.59 39.07
CA SER A 344 15.29 19.46 38.19
C SER A 344 14.25 18.35 38.36
N ARG A 345 13.64 17.93 37.24
CA ARG A 345 13.54 16.55 36.73
C ARG A 345 12.37 16.42 35.73
N CYS A 346 12.61 15.59 34.71
CA CYS A 346 11.65 15.09 33.71
C CYS A 346 11.32 16.04 32.55
N CYS A 347 12.12 15.99 31.48
CA CYS A 347 11.63 16.05 30.09
C CYS A 347 12.73 15.58 29.13
N ASN A 348 12.46 14.51 28.38
CA ASN A 348 13.14 14.18 27.14
C ASN A 348 12.08 13.55 26.22
N PRO A 349 11.84 14.13 25.03
CA PRO A 349 11.92 13.34 23.80
C PRO A 349 12.69 14.09 22.69
N PRO A 350 13.18 13.39 21.65
CA PRO A 350 14.04 14.01 20.65
C PRO A 350 13.23 14.86 19.68
N CYS A 351 13.56 16.15 19.62
CA CYS A 351 13.20 17.04 18.52
C CYS A 351 14.00 16.65 17.27
N TRP A 352 13.31 16.24 16.21
CA TRP A 352 13.89 16.21 14.87
C TRP A 352 13.81 17.62 14.28
N ALA A 353 14.96 18.29 14.22
CA ALA A 353 15.13 19.52 13.47
C ALA A 353 15.20 19.18 11.97
N VAL A 354 14.26 19.72 11.20
CA VAL A 354 14.34 19.77 9.73
C VAL A 354 15.02 21.09 9.38
N CYS A 355 16.18 21.01 8.74
CA CYS A 355 16.79 22.16 8.09
C CYS A 355 16.03 22.49 6.80
N VAL A 356 15.89 23.81 6.59
CA VAL A 356 15.21 24.57 5.53
C VAL A 356 15.38 24.00 4.13
#